data_AF-A0A651H851-F1
#
_entry.id   AF-A0A651H851-F1
#
_cell.length_a   1.000
_cell.length_b   1.000
_cell.length_c   1.000
_cell.angle_alpha   90.00
_cell.angle_beta   90.00
_cell.angle_gamma   90.00
#
_symmetry.space_group_name_H-M   'P 1'
#
loop_
_entity.id
_entity.type
_entity.pdbx_description
1 polymer ?
#
loop_
_entity_poly.entity_id
_entity_poly.type
_entity_poly.pdbx_seq_one_letter_code
_entity_poly.pdbx_strand_id
1 'polypeptide(L)'
;MLNAAMVMMIVAGLFGLPAILCSAAWVGVSSTDGSGDPSPLMETMLAVSVIASIGSIVVGSLVKRLGKLMSGVAALILGGMFGLLVLGLNPLGWLPGTLLFIAAVMIFVAPEEQFRNTVRVEVAPSGR
;
A
#
# COMPACT_ATOMS: atom_id res chain seq x y z
N MET A 1 -16.91 5.29 3.02
CA MET A 1 -15.76 4.73 3.76
C MET A 1 -14.85 3.93 2.82
N LEU A 2 -15.41 2.98 2.07
CA LEU A 2 -14.60 2.15 1.17
C LEU A 2 -13.86 2.93 0.06
N ASN A 3 -14.50 3.89 -0.60
CA ASN A 3 -13.82 4.72 -1.61
C ASN A 3 -12.64 5.52 -1.01
N ALA A 4 -12.79 6.01 0.23
CA ALA A 4 -11.72 6.73 0.93
C ALA A 4 -10.57 5.79 1.28
N ALA A 5 -10.85 4.58 1.79
CA ALA A 5 -9.82 3.56 2.02
C ALA A 5 -9.08 3.19 0.73
N MET A 6 -9.80 3.03 -0.38
CA MET A 6 -9.26 2.78 -1.72
C MET A 6 -8.25 3.86 -2.13
N VAL A 7 -8.65 5.13 -1.99
CA VAL A 7 -7.80 6.28 -2.28
C VAL A 7 -6.58 6.28 -1.35
N MET A 8 -6.76 6.04 -0.05
CA MET A 8 -5.66 6.00 0.92
C MET A 8 -4.62 4.91 0.58
N MET A 9 -5.06 3.72 0.14
CA MET A 9 -4.15 2.66 -0.30
C MET A 9 -3.36 3.03 -1.56
N ILE A 10 -4.03 3.62 -2.55
CA ILE A 10 -3.37 4.05 -3.80
C ILE A 10 -2.39 5.20 -3.51
N VAL A 11 -2.80 6.17 -2.69
CA VAL A 11 -1.97 7.29 -2.26
C VAL A 11 -0.77 6.78 -1.47
N ALA A 12 -0.94 5.83 -0.55
CA ALA A 12 0.17 5.21 0.16
C ALA A 12 1.18 4.55 -0.80
N GLY A 13 0.69 3.83 -1.82
CA GLY A 13 1.55 3.24 -2.84
C GLY A 13 2.32 4.28 -3.66
N LEU A 14 1.67 5.39 -4.02
CA LEU A 14 2.29 6.52 -4.73
C LEU A 14 3.33 7.26 -3.89
N PHE A 15 3.08 7.48 -2.59
CA PHE A 15 4.05 8.13 -1.70
C PHE A 15 5.20 7.19 -1.30
N GLY A 16 4.97 5.88 -1.30
CA GLY A 16 6.03 4.90 -1.10
C GLY A 16 7.10 4.96 -2.19
N LEU A 17 6.76 5.22 -3.46
CA LEU A 17 7.74 5.24 -4.56
C LEU A 17 8.82 6.35 -4.40
N PRO A 18 8.48 7.64 -4.16
CA PRO A 18 9.45 8.69 -3.87
C PRO A 18 10.26 8.43 -2.60
N ALA A 19 9.63 7.88 -1.55
CA ALA A 19 10.30 7.51 -0.31
C ALA A 19 11.41 6.50 -0.57
N ILE A 20 11.14 5.51 -1.42
CA ILE A 20 12.07 4.46 -1.82
C ILE A 20 13.22 5.03 -2.66
N LEU A 21 12.92 5.91 -3.62
CA LEU A 21 13.93 6.53 -4.49
C LEU A 21 14.88 7.46 -3.70
N CYS A 22 14.35 8.26 -2.77
CA CYS A 22 15.18 9.06 -1.88
C CYS A 22 16.06 8.19 -0.97
N SER A 23 15.54 7.05 -0.53
CA SER A 23 16.29 6.10 0.28
C SER A 23 17.43 5.46 -0.51
N ALA A 24 17.17 5.00 -1.74
CA ALA A 24 18.21 4.48 -2.64
C ALA A 24 19.27 5.54 -3.01
N ALA A 25 18.85 6.79 -3.20
CA ALA A 25 19.77 7.89 -3.49
C ALA A 25 20.70 8.22 -2.30
N TRP A 26 20.18 8.20 -1.06
CA TRP A 26 21.01 8.35 0.14
C TRP A 26 22.05 7.22 0.28
N VAL A 27 21.67 6.00 -0.08
CA VAL A 27 22.59 4.85 -0.11
C VAL A 27 23.71 5.05 -1.12
N GLY A 28 23.37 5.49 -2.34
CA GLY A 28 24.33 5.78 -3.41
C GLY A 28 25.26 6.97 -3.12
N VAL A 29 24.88 7.87 -2.22
CA VAL A 29 25.70 9.00 -1.77
C VAL A 29 26.57 8.63 -0.56
N SER A 30 26.14 7.69 0.29
CA SER A 30 26.98 7.16 1.37
C SER A 30 28.07 6.19 0.89
N SER A 31 27.97 5.65 -0.32
CA SER A 31 28.96 4.75 -0.91
C SER A 31 30.12 5.45 -1.64
N THR A 32 30.08 6.78 -1.78
CA THR A 32 31.20 7.55 -2.38
C THR A 32 32.46 7.66 -1.50
N ASP A 33 32.43 7.19 -0.25
CA ASP A 33 33.60 7.14 0.66
C ASP A 33 34.34 5.77 0.68
N GLY A 34 34.21 4.96 -0.37
CA GLY A 34 35.25 3.97 -0.71
C GLY A 34 35.19 2.59 -0.03
N SER A 35 34.05 2.19 0.56
CA SER A 35 33.82 0.79 0.99
C SER A 35 32.39 0.30 0.68
N GLY A 36 31.86 0.76 -0.46
CA GLY A 36 30.42 0.87 -0.71
C GLY A 36 29.73 -0.34 -1.31
N ASP A 37 29.64 -1.45 -0.58
CA ASP A 37 28.55 -2.40 -0.82
C ASP A 37 27.33 -1.97 0.02
N PRO A 38 26.15 -1.75 -0.59
CA PRO A 38 24.94 -1.55 0.19
C PRO A 38 24.73 -2.78 1.09
N SER A 39 24.51 -2.57 2.39
CA SER A 39 24.26 -3.71 3.27
C SER A 39 23.09 -4.55 2.70
N PRO A 40 23.19 -5.89 2.64
CA PRO A 40 22.16 -6.73 2.03
C PRO A 40 20.79 -6.59 2.71
N LEU A 41 20.80 -6.15 3.98
CA LEU A 41 19.60 -5.82 4.75
C LEU A 41 18.88 -4.59 4.18
N MET A 42 19.62 -3.63 3.64
CA MET A 42 19.05 -2.41 3.06
C MET A 42 18.48 -2.66 1.66
N GLU A 43 19.12 -3.49 0.84
CA GLU A 43 18.57 -3.90 -0.47
C GLU A 43 17.27 -4.69 -0.31
N THR A 44 17.21 -5.62 0.65
CA THR A 44 16.01 -6.39 0.94
C THR A 44 14.87 -5.51 1.47
N MET A 45 15.17 -4.54 2.35
CA MET A 45 14.21 -3.54 2.80
C MET A 45 13.66 -2.70 1.63
N LEU A 46 14.53 -2.29 0.70
CA LEU A 46 14.17 -1.55 -0.51
C LEU A 46 13.25 -2.39 -1.41
N ALA A 47 13.61 -3.65 -1.68
CA ALA A 47 12.78 -4.56 -2.48
C ALA A 47 11.40 -4.80 -1.85
N VAL A 48 11.35 -5.04 -0.53
CA VAL A 48 10.12 -5.21 0.25
C VAL A 48 9.24 -3.96 0.12
N SER A 49 9.81 -2.77 0.21
CA SER A 49 9.05 -1.53 0.08
C SER A 49 8.51 -1.27 -1.33
N VAL A 50 9.24 -1.66 -2.39
CA VAL A 50 8.75 -1.59 -3.77
C VAL A 50 7.55 -2.51 -3.95
N ILE A 51 7.65 -3.74 -3.44
CA ILE A 51 6.54 -4.70 -3.44
C ILE A 51 5.35 -4.13 -2.67
N ALA A 52 5.58 -3.51 -1.52
CA ALA A 52 4.53 -2.90 -0.72
C ALA A 52 3.85 -1.74 -1.45
N SER A 53 4.61 -0.90 -2.16
CA SER A 53 4.08 0.21 -2.97
C SER A 53 3.19 -0.29 -4.10
N ILE A 54 3.68 -1.21 -4.92
CA ILE A 54 2.94 -1.78 -6.05
C ILE A 54 1.72 -2.56 -5.52
N GLY A 55 1.91 -3.37 -4.49
CA GLY A 55 0.86 -4.14 -3.84
C GLY A 55 -0.27 -3.25 -3.30
N SER A 56 0.07 -2.08 -2.74
CA SER A 56 -0.93 -1.13 -2.23
C SER A 56 -1.80 -0.53 -3.34
N ILE A 57 -1.21 -0.25 -4.51
CA ILE A 57 -1.96 0.24 -5.67
C ILE A 57 -2.87 -0.87 -6.23
N VAL A 58 -2.33 -2.07 -6.40
CA VAL A 58 -3.08 -3.21 -6.95
C VAL A 58 -4.22 -3.62 -6.02
N VAL A 59 -3.95 -3.86 -4.74
CA VAL A 59 -4.98 -4.21 -3.76
C VAL A 59 -5.96 -3.06 -3.57
N GLY A 60 -5.49 -1.81 -3.57
CA GLY A 60 -6.33 -0.62 -3.57
C GLY A 60 -7.33 -0.65 -4.74
N SER A 61 -6.88 -0.90 -5.98
CA SER A 61 -7.77 -1.00 -7.14
C SER A 61 -8.76 -2.18 -7.09
N LEU A 62 -8.42 -3.23 -6.35
CA LEU A 62 -9.20 -4.47 -6.25
C LEU A 62 -9.99 -4.59 -4.93
N VAL A 63 -9.96 -3.58 -4.06
CA VAL A 63 -10.58 -3.61 -2.72
C VAL A 63 -12.06 -4.01 -2.78
N LYS A 64 -12.79 -3.53 -3.80
CA LYS A 64 -14.20 -3.84 -4.03
C LYS A 64 -14.48 -5.26 -4.54
N ARG A 65 -13.45 -5.96 -5.01
CA ARG A 65 -13.55 -7.31 -5.60
C ARG A 65 -13.02 -8.39 -4.66
N LEU A 66 -12.02 -8.08 -3.84
CA LEU A 66 -11.37 -9.03 -2.94
C LEU A 66 -12.18 -9.36 -1.68
N GLY A 67 -13.10 -8.48 -1.30
CA GLY A 67 -13.86 -8.61 -0.07
C GLY A 67 -13.16 -8.02 1.16
N LYS A 68 -13.91 -7.91 2.25
CA LYS A 68 -13.52 -7.16 3.45
C LYS A 68 -12.29 -7.75 4.14
N LEU A 69 -12.33 -9.05 4.46
CA LEU A 69 -11.23 -9.73 5.17
C LEU A 69 -9.94 -9.72 4.35
N MET A 70 -10.01 -10.10 3.07
CA MET A 70 -8.82 -10.16 2.20
C MET A 70 -8.19 -8.78 2.01
N SER A 71 -8.98 -7.73 1.76
CA SER A 71 -8.41 -6.39 1.57
C SER A 71 -7.90 -5.76 2.87
N GLY A 72 -8.55 -6.02 4.01
CA GLY A 72 -8.12 -5.51 5.30
C GLY A 72 -6.80 -6.14 5.76
N VAL A 73 -6.68 -7.45 5.62
CA VAL A 73 -5.43 -8.18 5.92
C VAL A 73 -4.31 -7.76 4.96
N ALA A 74 -4.60 -7.62 3.67
CA ALA A 74 -3.61 -7.14 2.71
C ALA A 74 -3.12 -5.72 3.06
N ALA A 75 -4.00 -4.80 3.44
CA ALA A 75 -3.61 -3.46 3.88
C ALA A 75 -2.72 -3.49 5.14
N LEU A 76 -2.98 -4.40 6.10
CA LEU A 76 -2.13 -4.59 7.27
C LEU A 76 -0.75 -5.16 6.92
N ILE A 77 -0.68 -6.17 6.04
CA ILE A 77 0.60 -6.76 5.60
C ILE A 77 1.44 -5.70 4.89
N LEU A 78 0.84 -4.99 3.93
CA LEU A 78 1.52 -3.93 3.18
C LEU A 78 1.95 -2.78 4.09
N GLY A 79 1.10 -2.38 5.04
CA GLY A 79 1.45 -1.38 6.06
C GLY A 79 2.60 -1.83 6.95
N GLY A 80 2.61 -3.11 7.34
CA GLY A 80 3.70 -3.72 8.10
C GLY A 80 5.03 -3.74 7.34
N MET A 81 4.99 -3.97 6.02
CA MET A 81 6.17 -3.89 5.15
C MET A 81 6.75 -2.46 5.12
N PHE A 82 5.92 -1.42 5.13
CA PHE A 82 6.39 -0.04 5.33
C PHE A 82 6.86 0.24 6.76
N GLY A 83 6.26 -0.42 7.77
CA GLY A 83 6.72 -0.37 9.16
C GLY A 83 8.14 -0.92 9.36
N LEU A 84 8.55 -1.92 8.57
CA LEU A 84 9.93 -2.43 8.58
C LEU A 84 10.94 -1.36 8.13
N LEU A 85 10.57 -0.48 7.19
CA LEU A 85 11.41 0.66 6.81
C LEU A 85 11.60 1.66 7.95
N VAL A 86 10.55 1.89 8.75
CA VAL A 86 10.62 2.77 9.93
C VAL A 86 11.56 2.19 10.99
N LEU A 87 11.55 0.87 11.18
CA LEU A 87 12.50 0.18 12.05
C LEU A 87 13.95 0.29 11.53
N GLY A 88 14.13 0.39 10.22
CA GLY A 88 15.41 0.71 9.56
C GLY A 88 15.84 2.18 9.67
N LEU A 89 15.29 2.95 10.61
CA LEU A 89 15.53 4.39 10.81
C LEU A 89 15.18 5.26 9.60
N ASN A 90 14.30 4.78 8.73
CA ASN A 90 13.89 5.53 7.55
C ASN A 90 12.55 6.24 7.80
N PRO A 91 12.55 7.56 8.08
CA PRO A 91 11.35 8.28 8.47
C PRO A 91 10.32 8.36 7.34
N LEU A 92 10.74 8.15 6.09
CA LEU A 92 9.85 8.21 4.93
C LEU A 92 8.84 7.05 4.89
N GLY A 93 9.10 5.95 5.59
CA GLY A 93 8.17 4.81 5.71
C GLY A 93 6.95 5.08 6.58
N TRP A 94 7.00 6.10 7.46
CA TRP A 94 5.90 6.49 8.35
C TRP A 94 4.62 6.77 7.58
N LEU A 95 4.73 7.55 6.50
CA LEU A 95 3.59 8.16 5.82
C LEU A 95 2.77 7.11 5.05
N PRO A 96 3.37 6.28 4.17
CA PRO A 96 2.64 5.18 3.54
C PRO A 96 2.17 4.14 4.58
N GLY A 97 2.96 3.85 5.62
CA GLY A 97 2.58 2.90 6.67
C GLY A 97 1.33 3.32 7.46
N THR A 98 1.28 4.57 7.91
CA THR A 98 0.12 5.13 8.64
C THR A 98 -1.13 5.22 7.76
N LEU A 99 -0.99 5.62 6.50
CA LEU A 99 -2.11 5.65 5.55
C LEU A 99 -2.71 4.24 5.34
N LEU A 100 -1.87 3.21 5.21
CA LEU A 100 -2.32 1.82 5.06
C LEU A 100 -2.96 1.28 6.34
N PHE A 101 -2.44 1.66 7.51
CA PHE A 101 -3.06 1.32 8.78
C PHE A 101 -4.45 1.93 8.92
N ILE A 102 -4.60 3.23 8.60
CA ILE A 102 -5.91 3.90 8.60
C ILE A 102 -6.85 3.25 7.57
N ALA A 103 -6.33 2.92 6.38
CA ALA A 103 -7.12 2.23 5.35
C ALA A 103 -7.59 0.85 5.84
N ALA A 104 -6.75 0.08 6.52
CA ALA A 104 -7.13 -1.20 7.11
C ALA A 104 -8.26 -1.04 8.13
N VAL A 105 -8.15 -0.08 9.05
CA VAL A 105 -9.21 0.21 10.03
C VAL A 105 -10.51 0.59 9.31
N MET A 106 -10.45 1.47 8.31
CA MET A 106 -11.62 1.86 7.52
C MET A 106 -12.26 0.68 6.80
N ILE A 107 -11.47 -0.26 6.29
CA ILE A 107 -11.94 -1.49 5.64
C ILE A 107 -12.63 -2.42 6.66
N PHE A 108 -12.05 -2.61 7.85
CA PHE A 108 -12.63 -3.44 8.90
C PHE A 108 -13.90 -2.85 9.52
N VAL A 109 -14.00 -1.53 9.60
CA VAL A 109 -15.21 -0.85 10.08
C VAL A 109 -16.29 -0.74 8.99
N ALA A 110 -15.91 -0.77 7.70
CA ALA A 110 -16.87 -0.63 6.61
C ALA A 110 -17.93 -1.77 6.62
N PRO A 111 -19.21 -1.43 6.38
CA PRO A 111 -20.26 -2.44 6.25
C PRO A 111 -20.05 -3.29 4.99
N GLU A 112 -20.32 -4.59 5.09
CA GLU A 112 -20.03 -5.58 4.03
C GLU A 112 -20.77 -5.29 2.71
N GLU A 113 -21.91 -4.61 2.80
CA GLU A 113 -22.69 -4.15 1.66
C GLU A 113 -21.88 -3.27 0.69
N GLN A 114 -20.86 -2.55 1.17
CA GLN A 114 -20.01 -1.69 0.34
C GLN A 114 -19.02 -2.48 -0.54
N PHE A 115 -18.73 -3.74 -0.20
CA PHE A 115 -17.84 -4.63 -0.96
C PHE A 115 -18.61 -5.47 -1.98
N ARG A 116 -19.93 -5.54 -1.87
CA ARG A 116 -20.76 -6.26 -2.82
C ARG A 116 -21.03 -5.33 -3.99
N ASN A 117 -20.29 -5.53 -5.08
CA ASN A 117 -20.53 -4.84 -6.34
C ASN A 117 -21.88 -5.33 -6.90
N THR A 118 -23.00 -4.82 -6.38
CA THR A 118 -24.31 -5.03 -7.00
C THR A 118 -24.34 -4.21 -8.27
N VAL A 119 -23.76 -4.75 -9.33
CA VAL A 119 -24.24 -4.47 -10.67
C VAL A 119 -25.67 -4.99 -10.66
N ARG A 120 -26.62 -4.16 -10.22
CA ARG A 120 -28.01 -4.34 -10.62
C ARG A 120 -27.97 -4.15 -12.12
N VAL A 121 -27.92 -5.26 -12.84
CA VAL A 121 -28.33 -5.28 -14.24
C VAL A 121 -29.81 -4.91 -14.15
N GLU A 122 -30.12 -3.61 -14.23
CA GLU A 122 -31.43 -3.17 -14.63
C GLU A 122 -31.61 -3.72 -16.03
N VAL A 123 -32.20 -4.92 -16.10
CA VAL A 123 -32.79 -5.43 -17.33
C VAL A 123 -33.86 -4.41 -17.65
N ALA A 124 -33.55 -3.46 -18.55
CA ALA A 124 -34.54 -2.57 -19.10
C ALA A 124 -35.72 -3.44 -19.54
N PRO A 125 -36.97 -3.17 -19.10
CA PRO A 125 -38.10 -3.93 -19.57
C PRO A 125 -38.13 -3.77 -21.09
N SER A 126 -37.89 -4.87 -21.82
CA SER A 126 -38.02 -4.91 -23.26
C SER A 126 -39.47 -4.56 -23.57
N GLY A 127 -39.68 -3.29 -23.92
CA GLY A 127 -40.96 -2.76 -24.36
C GLY A 127 -41.43 -3.57 -25.56
N ARG A 128 -42.68 -4.02 -25.44
CA ARG A 128 -43.50 -4.59 -26.50
C ARG A 128 -43.56 -3.68 -27.72
#